data_AF-A0A963M427-F1
#
_entry.id   AF-A0A963M427-F1
#
_cell.length_a   1.000
_cell.length_b   1.000
_cell.length_c   1.000
_cell.angle_alpha   90.00
_cell.angle_beta   90.00
_cell.angle_gamma   90.00
#
_symmetry.space_group_name_H-M   'P 1'
#
loop_
_entity.id
_entity.type
_entity.pdbx_description
1 polymer ?
#
loop_
_entity_poly.entity_id
_entity_poly.type
_entity_poly.pdbx_seq_one_letter_code
_entity_poly.pdbx_strand_id
1 'polypeptide(L)'
;GGGLTWRGDLLGLAAGALWGLTTVTIRASALARVAPAKMLFYQVAVSTVALPLLSLALGEPWNWHWSAFATTSLALQTVIGAFASYLVWMWLLAHYPATRISAFTFLTPLFALLAGALWLGEPVTASLLAALALVAAGIVLVNRRPRVG
;
A
#
# COMPACT_ATOMS: atom_id res chain seq x y z
N GLY A 1 11.49 9.14 27.15
CA GLY A 1 12.25 7.88 27.23
C GLY A 1 12.67 7.49 25.84
N GLY A 2 13.94 7.70 25.48
CA GLY A 2 14.48 7.50 24.13
C GLY A 2 15.27 6.20 23.99
N GLY A 3 14.64 5.06 24.27
CA GLY A 3 15.22 3.74 24.05
C GLY A 3 14.65 3.08 22.79
N LEU A 4 15.54 2.58 21.91
CA LEU A 4 15.30 1.75 20.71
C LEU A 4 14.91 2.42 19.36
N THR A 5 15.44 3.59 19.02
CA THR A 5 15.25 4.17 17.66
C THR A 5 15.95 3.36 16.55
N TRP A 6 17.21 2.95 16.74
CA TRP A 6 18.00 2.31 15.67
C TRP A 6 17.47 0.93 15.22
N ARG A 7 16.86 0.15 16.11
CA ARG A 7 16.25 -1.14 15.74
C ARG A 7 15.02 -0.93 14.87
N GLY A 8 14.19 0.06 15.21
CA GLY A 8 13.06 0.48 14.39
C GLY A 8 13.51 0.98 13.02
N ASP A 9 14.57 1.78 12.98
CA ASP A 9 15.15 2.30 11.73
C ASP A 9 15.67 1.17 10.84
N LEU A 10 16.40 0.20 11.41
CA LEU A 10 16.86 -0.99 10.68
C LEU A 10 15.71 -1.86 10.17
N LEU A 11 14.67 -2.07 10.98
CA LEU A 11 13.48 -2.81 10.56
C LEU A 11 12.73 -2.07 9.44
N GLY A 12 12.66 -0.74 9.49
CA GLY A 12 12.09 0.09 8.43
C GLY A 12 12.87 -0.01 7.12
N LEU A 13 14.22 0.07 7.19
CA LEU A 13 15.09 -0.11 6.02
C LEU A 13 14.97 -1.52 5.44
N ALA A 14 14.93 -2.55 6.29
CA ALA A 14 14.73 -3.93 5.87
C ALA A 14 13.36 -4.13 5.21
N ALA A 15 12.29 -3.56 5.77
CA ALA A 15 10.96 -3.59 5.18
C ALA A 15 10.93 -2.95 3.79
N GLY A 16 11.57 -1.78 3.64
CA GLY A 16 11.71 -1.10 2.34
C GLY A 16 12.51 -1.93 1.33
N ALA A 17 13.62 -2.54 1.75
CA ALA A 17 14.44 -3.40 0.89
C ALA A 17 13.68 -4.66 0.44
N LEU A 18 12.95 -5.31 1.35
CA LEU A 18 12.13 -6.49 1.05
C LEU A 18 10.97 -6.14 0.09
N TRP A 19 10.36 -4.97 0.24
CA TRP A 19 9.31 -4.50 -0.67
C TRP A 19 9.87 -4.24 -2.08
N GLY A 20 11.03 -3.59 -2.16
CA GLY A 20 11.75 -3.38 -3.42
C GLY A 20 12.12 -4.70 -4.09
N LEU A 21 12.68 -5.65 -3.34
CA LEU A 21 13.03 -6.99 -3.83
C LEU A 21 11.79 -7.74 -4.33
N THR A 22 10.66 -7.63 -3.65
CA THR A 22 9.38 -8.17 -4.14
C THR A 22 9.08 -7.59 -5.51
N THR A 23 9.05 -6.27 -5.67
CA THR A 23 8.76 -5.65 -6.98
C THR A 23 9.73 -6.12 -8.08
N VAL A 24 11.02 -6.20 -7.78
CA VAL A 24 12.05 -6.68 -8.73
C VAL A 24 11.83 -8.14 -9.09
N THR A 25 11.61 -9.03 -8.11
CA THR A 25 11.37 -10.46 -8.38
C THR A 25 10.11 -10.67 -9.19
N ILE A 26 9.02 -9.93 -8.94
CA ILE A 26 7.81 -9.97 -9.76
C ILE A 26 8.12 -9.59 -11.21
N ARG A 27 8.84 -8.48 -11.41
CA ARG A 27 9.10 -7.92 -12.76
C ARG A 27 10.18 -8.65 -13.54
N ALA A 28 11.21 -9.16 -12.87
CA ALA A 28 12.40 -9.75 -13.47
C ALA A 28 12.31 -11.27 -13.67
N SER A 29 11.25 -11.92 -13.18
CA SER A 29 11.06 -13.37 -13.29
C SER A 29 9.88 -13.76 -14.18
N ALA A 30 9.66 -15.06 -14.34
CA ALA A 30 8.48 -15.59 -15.05
C ALA A 30 7.14 -15.17 -14.42
N LEU A 31 7.16 -14.66 -13.18
CA LEU A 31 5.98 -14.14 -12.48
C LEU A 31 5.34 -12.95 -13.20
N ALA A 32 6.09 -12.17 -13.99
CA ALA A 32 5.55 -11.09 -14.80
C ALA A 32 4.52 -11.57 -15.85
N ARG A 33 4.54 -12.86 -16.21
CA ARG A 33 3.59 -13.49 -17.14
C ARG A 33 2.41 -14.16 -16.44
N VAL A 34 2.44 -14.26 -15.11
CA VAL A 34 1.35 -14.86 -14.32
C VAL A 34 0.24 -13.83 -14.14
N ALA A 35 -1.02 -14.28 -14.24
CA ALA A 35 -2.16 -13.42 -14.01
C ALA A 35 -2.08 -12.76 -12.61
N PRO A 36 -2.28 -11.43 -12.48
CA PRO A 36 -2.18 -10.72 -11.20
C PRO A 36 -3.03 -11.32 -10.09
N ALA A 37 -4.22 -11.83 -10.42
CA ALA A 37 -5.11 -12.48 -9.46
C ALA A 37 -4.52 -13.77 -8.86
N LYS A 38 -3.86 -14.58 -9.69
CA LYS A 38 -3.19 -15.81 -9.23
C LYS A 38 -1.99 -15.47 -8.33
N MET A 39 -1.26 -14.41 -8.68
CA MET A 39 -0.14 -13.93 -7.86
C MET A 39 -0.60 -13.44 -6.48
N LEU A 40 -1.64 -12.60 -6.44
CA LEU A 40 -2.22 -12.11 -5.19
C LEU A 40 -2.75 -13.26 -4.33
N PHE A 41 -3.42 -14.23 -4.95
CA PHE A 41 -3.92 -15.42 -4.26
C PHE A 41 -2.78 -16.18 -3.56
N TYR A 42 -1.67 -16.45 -4.25
CA TYR A 42 -0.53 -17.12 -3.61
C TYR A 42 0.11 -16.28 -2.51
N GLN A 43 0.23 -14.96 -2.67
CA GLN A 43 0.77 -14.08 -1.61
C GLN A 43 -0.09 -14.13 -0.35
N VAL A 44 -1.42 -14.04 -0.49
CA VAL A 44 -2.34 -14.13 0.65
C VAL A 44 -2.32 -15.53 1.25
N ALA A 45 -2.43 -16.58 0.43
CA ALA A 45 -2.46 -17.96 0.91
C ALA A 45 -1.19 -18.33 1.69
N VAL A 46 -0.01 -17.97 1.16
CA VAL A 46 1.26 -18.20 1.87
C VAL A 46 1.30 -17.39 3.16
N SER A 47 0.87 -16.12 3.15
CA SER A 47 0.86 -15.27 4.35
C SER A 47 -0.10 -15.78 5.43
N THR A 48 -1.28 -16.27 5.05
CA THR A 48 -2.27 -16.84 5.97
C THR A 48 -1.73 -18.06 6.72
N VAL A 49 -0.83 -18.83 6.11
CA VAL A 49 -0.19 -19.98 6.76
C VAL A 49 1.08 -19.55 7.50
N ALA A 50 1.94 -18.75 6.88
CA ALA A 50 3.25 -18.41 7.41
C ALA A 50 3.19 -17.45 8.59
N LEU A 51 2.31 -16.43 8.56
CA LEU A 51 2.27 -15.40 9.61
C LEU A 51 1.82 -15.94 10.98
N PRO A 52 0.76 -16.78 11.08
CA PRO A 52 0.42 -17.39 12.37
C PRO A 52 1.53 -18.28 12.92
N LEU A 53 2.20 -19.07 12.07
CA LEU A 53 3.32 -19.91 12.48
C LEU A 53 4.50 -19.08 12.98
N LEU A 54 4.80 -17.97 12.31
CA LEU A 54 5.84 -17.04 12.74
C LEU A 54 5.48 -16.36 14.06
N SER A 55 4.23 -15.91 14.22
CA SER A 55 3.72 -15.32 15.47
C SER A 55 3.86 -16.28 16.65
N LEU A 56 3.55 -17.57 16.45
CA LEU A 56 3.78 -18.62 17.45
C LEU A 56 5.26 -18.82 17.75
N ALA A 57 6.12 -18.85 16.73
CA ALA A 57 7.56 -19.01 16.90
C ALA A 57 8.23 -17.84 17.64
N LEU A 58 7.67 -16.63 17.49
CA LEU A 58 8.10 -15.43 18.20
C LEU A 58 7.50 -15.31 19.61
N GLY A 59 6.57 -16.20 19.99
CA GLY A 59 5.94 -16.23 21.31
C GLY A 59 4.98 -15.07 21.55
N GLU A 60 4.33 -14.55 20.50
CA GLU A 60 3.42 -13.42 20.65
C GLU A 60 2.15 -13.82 21.43
N PRO A 61 1.68 -12.97 22.37
CA PRO A 61 0.47 -13.25 23.12
C PRO A 61 -0.78 -13.09 22.24
N TRP A 62 -1.55 -14.16 22.07
CA TRP A 62 -2.77 -14.14 21.28
C TRP A 62 -3.96 -13.69 22.14
N ASN A 63 -4.41 -12.46 21.89
CA ASN A 63 -5.58 -11.89 22.55
C ASN A 63 -6.84 -12.21 21.77
N TRP A 64 -7.73 -13.02 22.37
CA TRP A 64 -9.03 -13.38 21.79
C TRP A 64 -10.15 -12.40 22.15
N HIS A 65 -9.83 -11.28 22.79
CA HIS A 65 -10.76 -10.21 23.08
C HIS A 65 -10.79 -9.20 21.94
N TRP A 66 -11.64 -9.46 20.96
CA TRP A 66 -11.84 -8.59 19.81
C TRP A 66 -12.85 -7.49 20.17
N SER A 67 -12.41 -6.23 20.19
CA SER A 67 -13.34 -5.12 20.35
C SER A 67 -14.18 -4.94 19.09
N ALA A 68 -15.39 -4.38 19.24
CA ALA A 68 -16.23 -4.04 18.10
C ALA A 68 -15.49 -3.14 17.08
N PHE A 69 -14.61 -2.26 17.58
CA PHE A 69 -13.75 -1.44 16.74
C PHE A 69 -12.76 -2.29 15.92
N ALA A 70 -11.97 -3.17 16.56
CA ALA A 70 -10.99 -4.00 15.86
C ALA A 70 -11.63 -4.89 14.79
N THR A 71 -12.76 -5.54 15.12
CA THR A 71 -13.49 -6.39 14.16
C THR A 71 -14.05 -5.57 13.01
N THR A 72 -14.63 -4.40 13.27
CA THR A 72 -15.18 -3.52 12.23
C THR A 72 -14.07 -2.98 11.34
N SER A 73 -12.95 -2.53 11.91
CA SER A 73 -11.78 -2.07 11.15
C SER A 73 -11.22 -3.18 10.25
N LEU A 74 -11.06 -4.40 10.78
CA LEU A 74 -10.57 -5.52 9.98
C LEU A 74 -11.55 -5.90 8.86
N ALA A 75 -12.85 -5.93 9.15
CA ALA A 75 -13.88 -6.22 8.17
C ALA A 75 -13.92 -5.16 7.06
N LEU A 76 -13.91 -3.87 7.41
CA LEU A 76 -13.87 -2.77 6.44
C LEU A 76 -12.60 -2.83 5.58
N GLN A 77 -11.43 -3.02 6.20
CA GLN A 77 -10.17 -3.12 5.48
C GLN A 77 -10.15 -4.31 4.51
N THR A 78 -10.72 -5.45 4.91
CA THR A 78 -10.76 -6.66 4.08
C THR A 78 -11.76 -6.54 2.94
N VAL A 79 -13.00 -6.16 3.24
CA VAL A 79 -14.09 -6.11 2.26
C VAL A 79 -13.95 -4.92 1.31
N ILE A 80 -13.72 -3.73 1.85
CA ILE A 80 -13.65 -2.49 1.05
C ILE A 80 -12.22 -2.27 0.56
N GLY A 81 -11.26 -2.28 1.48
CA GLY A 81 -9.87 -1.92 1.18
C GLY A 81 -9.16 -2.92 0.28
N ALA A 82 -9.28 -4.22 0.55
CA ALA A 82 -8.62 -5.25 -0.24
C ALA A 82 -9.52 -5.78 -1.37
N PHE A 83 -10.70 -6.31 -1.04
CA PHE A 83 -11.52 -7.05 -1.99
C PHE A 83 -12.20 -6.16 -3.04
N ALA A 84 -13.08 -5.24 -2.61
CA ALA A 84 -13.84 -4.38 -3.52
C ALA A 84 -12.91 -3.48 -4.35
N SER A 85 -11.89 -2.89 -3.72
CA SER A 85 -10.92 -2.04 -4.41
C SER A 85 -10.13 -2.81 -5.48
N TYR A 86 -9.78 -4.07 -5.21
CA TYR A 86 -9.13 -4.91 -6.22
C TYR A 86 -10.05 -5.27 -7.38
N LEU A 87 -11.32 -5.58 -7.12
CA LEU A 87 -12.31 -5.82 -8.19
C LEU A 87 -12.52 -4.59 -9.07
N VAL A 88 -12.68 -3.42 -8.45
CA VAL A 88 -12.77 -2.14 -9.17
C VAL A 88 -11.52 -1.89 -10.00
N TRP A 89 -10.33 -2.16 -9.44
CA TRP A 89 -9.08 -2.02 -10.16
C TRP A 89 -9.00 -2.93 -11.39
N MET A 90 -9.36 -4.20 -11.24
CA MET A 90 -9.39 -5.16 -12.35
C MET A 90 -10.41 -4.77 -13.42
N TRP A 91 -11.59 -4.30 -13.01
CA TRP A 91 -12.60 -3.77 -13.92
C TRP A 91 -12.09 -2.54 -14.68
N LEU A 92 -11.43 -1.60 -13.99
CA LEU A 92 -10.83 -0.43 -14.61
C LEU A 92 -9.78 -0.82 -15.65
N LEU A 93 -8.85 -1.72 -15.30
CA LEU A 93 -7.81 -2.21 -16.21
C LEU A 93 -8.39 -2.88 -17.46
N ALA A 94 -9.55 -3.53 -17.34
CA ALA A 94 -10.22 -4.18 -18.47
C ALA A 94 -10.94 -3.17 -19.40
N HIS A 95 -11.38 -2.02 -18.89
CA HIS A 95 -12.23 -1.06 -19.63
C HIS A 95 -11.53 0.24 -20.04
N TYR A 96 -10.44 0.63 -19.37
CA TYR A 96 -9.74 1.89 -19.61
C TYR A 96 -8.26 1.70 -19.95
N PRO A 97 -7.67 2.59 -20.78
CA PRO A 97 -6.24 2.54 -21.06
C PRO A 97 -5.41 2.71 -19.78
N ALA A 98 -4.38 1.87 -19.61
CA ALA A 98 -3.52 1.86 -18.42
C ALA A 98 -2.97 3.26 -18.07
N THR A 99 -2.60 4.07 -19.06
CA THR A 99 -2.10 5.44 -18.83
C THR A 99 -3.11 6.35 -18.14
N ARG A 100 -4.42 6.22 -18.42
CA ARG A 100 -5.45 7.01 -17.73
C ARG A 100 -5.66 6.54 -16.29
N ILE A 101 -5.56 5.23 -16.07
CA ILE A 101 -5.72 4.62 -14.75
C ILE A 101 -4.52 4.97 -13.85
N SER A 102 -3.29 4.95 -14.39
CA SER A 102 -2.10 5.37 -13.66
C SER A 102 -2.17 6.82 -13.19
N ALA A 103 -2.86 7.70 -13.93
CA ALA A 103 -3.10 9.08 -13.51
C ALA A 103 -3.91 9.18 -12.19
N PHE A 104 -4.83 8.25 -11.93
CA PHE A 104 -5.61 8.22 -10.68
C PHE A 104 -4.78 7.78 -9.47
N THR A 105 -3.82 6.86 -9.63
CA THR A 105 -2.93 6.44 -8.54
C THR A 105 -2.09 7.60 -8.01
N PHE A 106 -1.83 8.60 -8.85
CA PHE A 106 -1.14 9.82 -8.44
C PHE A 106 -1.99 10.74 -7.55
N LEU A 107 -3.32 10.58 -7.51
CA LEU A 107 -4.17 11.32 -6.58
C LEU A 107 -4.21 10.70 -5.18
N THR A 108 -3.72 9.47 -5.00
CA THR A 108 -3.73 8.77 -3.71
C THR A 108 -3.10 9.59 -2.57
N PRO A 109 -1.94 10.23 -2.71
CA PRO A 109 -1.36 11.05 -1.65
C PRO A 109 -2.24 12.24 -1.26
N LEU A 110 -2.95 12.84 -2.22
CA LEU A 110 -3.87 13.95 -1.96
C LEU A 110 -5.07 13.46 -1.14
N PHE A 111 -5.70 12.35 -1.53
CA PHE A 111 -6.81 11.76 -0.77
C PHE A 111 -6.38 11.30 0.62
N ALA A 112 -5.19 10.70 0.74
CA ALA A 112 -4.63 10.28 2.04
C ALA A 112 -4.46 11.48 2.98
N LEU A 113 -3.93 12.59 2.48
CA LEU A 113 -3.74 13.82 3.24
C LEU A 113 -5.07 14.48 3.63
N LEU A 114 -6.04 14.52 2.71
CA LEU A 114 -7.38 15.03 3.00
C LEU A 114 -8.08 14.17 4.05
N ALA A 115 -7.97 12.84 3.96
CA ALA A 115 -8.51 11.93 4.96
C ALA A 115 -7.80 12.10 6.32
N GLY A 116 -6.47 12.25 6.34
CA GLY A 116 -5.72 12.53 7.57
C GLY A 116 -6.16 13.83 8.25
N ALA A 117 -6.29 14.91 7.48
CA ALA A 117 -6.71 16.21 8.00
C ALA A 117 -8.19 16.20 8.47
N LEU A 118 -9.11 15.65 7.68
CA LEU A 118 -10.55 15.73 7.93
C LEU A 118 -11.05 14.65 8.90
N TRP A 119 -10.50 13.43 8.82
CA TRP A 119 -10.97 12.29 9.60
C TRP A 119 -10.12 12.07 10.86
N LEU A 120 -8.79 12.12 10.74
CA LEU A 120 -7.88 11.91 11.86
C LEU A 120 -7.58 13.21 12.63
N GLY A 121 -7.99 14.37 12.10
CA GLY A 121 -7.74 15.67 12.72
C GLY A 121 -6.26 16.07 12.71
N GLU A 122 -5.47 15.53 11.78
CA GLU A 122 -4.04 15.84 11.68
C GLU A 122 -3.84 17.32 11.32
N PRO A 123 -2.95 18.04 12.02
CA PRO A 123 -2.70 19.45 11.74
C PRO A 123 -2.10 19.61 10.35
N VAL A 124 -2.76 20.40 9.51
CA VAL A 124 -2.27 20.75 8.16
C VAL A 124 -1.13 21.75 8.31
N THR A 125 0.11 21.25 8.38
CA THR A 125 1.30 22.09 8.51
C THR A 125 1.76 22.63 7.16
N ALA A 126 2.52 23.73 7.17
CA ALA A 126 3.13 24.29 5.97
C ALA A 126 4.09 23.29 5.29
N SER A 127 4.77 22.43 6.06
CA SER A 127 5.62 21.37 5.51
C SER A 127 4.83 20.30 4.76
N LEU A 128 3.64 19.95 5.27
CA LEU A 128 2.73 19.00 4.62
C LEU A 128 2.21 19.56 3.28
N LEU A 129 1.85 20.85 3.26
CA LEU A 129 1.43 21.54 2.04
C LEU A 129 2.58 21.64 1.01
N ALA A 130 3.81 21.91 1.47
CA ALA A 130 4.98 21.92 0.60
C ALA A 130 5.27 20.53 0.02
N ALA A 131 5.15 19.46 0.82
CA ALA A 131 5.29 18.08 0.35
C ALA A 131 4.22 17.73 -0.70
N LEU A 132 2.97 18.14 -0.47
CA LEU A 132 1.87 17.94 -1.41
C LEU A 132 2.12 18.69 -2.74
N ALA A 133 2.62 19.92 -2.68
CA ALA A 133 2.97 20.69 -3.87
C ALA A 133 4.09 20.02 -4.69
N LEU A 134 5.12 19.49 -4.02
CA LEU A 134 6.18 18.72 -4.67
C LEU A 134 5.66 17.43 -5.31
N VAL A 135 4.77 16.70 -4.64
CA VAL A 135 4.11 15.51 -5.20
C VAL A 135 3.30 15.89 -6.44
N ALA A 136 2.46 16.94 -6.36
CA ALA A 136 1.69 17.44 -7.50
C ALA A 136 2.58 17.84 -8.67
N ALA A 137 3.69 18.54 -8.41
CA ALA A 137 4.67 18.91 -9.44
C ALA A 137 5.31 17.68 -10.11
N GLY A 138 5.69 16.66 -9.32
CA GLY A 138 6.24 15.40 -9.83
C GLY A 138 5.26 14.66 -10.73
N ILE A 139 3.99 14.60 -10.34
CA ILE A 139 2.91 13.98 -11.12
C ILE A 139 2.75 14.68 -12.47
N VAL A 140 2.72 16.02 -12.46
CA VAL A 140 2.62 16.81 -13.69
C VAL A 140 3.84 16.58 -14.58
N LEU A 141 5.04 16.52 -14.01
CA LEU A 141 6.27 16.30 -14.78
C LEU A 141 6.29 14.92 -15.44
N VAL A 142 5.90 13.86 -14.74
CA VAL A 142 5.85 12.49 -15.28
C VAL A 142 4.75 12.31 -16.33
N ASN A 143 3.61 12.98 -16.17
CA ASN A 143 2.49 12.89 -17.11
C ASN A 143 2.60 13.83 -18.33
N ARG A 144 3.60 14.73 -18.37
CA ARG A 144 3.88 15.51 -19.58
C ARG A 144 4.44 14.57 -20.65
N ARG A 145 3.65 14.32 -21.70
CA ARG A 145 4.11 13.57 -22.88
C ARG A 145 5.37 14.25 -23.47
N PRO A 146 6.40 13.49 -23.87
CA PRO A 146 7.45 14.05 -24.72
C PRO A 146 6.76 14.65 -25.95
N ARG A 147 7.00 15.93 -26.25
CA ARG A 147 6.69 16.46 -27.57
C ARG A 147 7.58 15.70 -28.54
N VAL A 148 6.97 14.77 -29.28
CA VAL A 148 7.62 14.13 -30.42
C VAL A 148 7.79 15.26 -31.45
N GLY A 149 9.02 15.72 -31.59
CA GLY A 149 9.45 16.61 -32.68
C GLY A 149 9.89 15.79 -33.88
#